data_AF-A0AAD6K2D9-F1
#
_entry.id   AF-A0AAD6K2D9-F1
#
_cell.length_a   1.000
_cell.length_b   1.000
_cell.length_c   1.000
_cell.angle_alpha   90.00
_cell.angle_beta   90.00
_cell.angle_gamma   90.00
#
_symmetry.space_group_name_H-M   'P 1'
#
loop_
_entity.id
_entity.type
_entity.pdbx_description
1 polymer ?
#
loop_
_entity_poly.entity_id
_entity_poly.type
_entity_poly.pdbx_seq_one_letter_code
_entity_poly.pdbx_strand_id
1 'polypeptide(L)'
;MDNIISESLLRPKWRKVAYGGMQPGFDDNHTDESFLEDMVMNASVVKRDLLKVMQDSVSISQYLCIVTLVSLVWARTLQSTLDENSLLLLDASLFGSVTVTLVMLHLFLHDYSGSTIKAPVALKNPSLTSCVSLNASVVASVFIASRLPSRLHVFAIMLFSLQVFLFAPFVTYCIKKFSFRLHLLFSFGLMAVTLALVYTLHHLLFMLLLGLLVFISVVCPCWLIRIQEYKFEINGPWDEAKLCFNVTD
;
A
#
# COMPACT_ATOMS: atom_id res chain seq x y z
N MET A 1 -19.12 57.40 -33.26
CA MET A 1 -17.94 57.11 -32.42
C MET A 1 -18.30 57.57 -31.02
N ASP A 2 -17.89 56.81 -30.01
CA ASP A 2 -18.15 57.03 -28.57
C ASP A 2 -19.36 56.28 -28.02
N ASN A 3 -19.17 54.98 -27.80
CA ASN A 3 -19.63 54.25 -26.61
C ASN A 3 -19.07 52.83 -26.58
N ILE A 4 -17.75 52.70 -26.75
CA ILE A 4 -17.03 51.41 -26.60
C ILE A 4 -16.07 51.49 -25.41
N ILE A 5 -16.44 52.13 -24.29
CA ILE A 5 -15.63 52.05 -23.05
C ILE A 5 -16.53 52.27 -21.84
N SER A 6 -17.28 51.26 -21.38
CA SER A 6 -17.73 51.17 -19.97
C SER A 6 -18.42 49.83 -19.68
N GLU A 7 -17.82 48.72 -20.10
CA GLU A 7 -18.31 47.40 -19.66
C GLU A 7 -17.14 46.48 -19.30
N SER A 8 -16.19 47.01 -18.53
CA SER A 8 -15.44 46.16 -17.59
C SER A 8 -16.38 45.79 -16.44
N LEU A 9 -17.33 44.90 -16.74
CA LEU A 9 -18.15 44.16 -15.79
C LEU A 9 -17.32 43.88 -14.53
N LEU A 10 -17.71 44.54 -13.43
CA LEU A 10 -17.19 44.38 -12.09
C LEU A 10 -17.15 42.89 -11.75
N ARG A 11 -16.01 42.23 -11.97
CA ARG A 11 -15.83 40.86 -11.50
C ARG A 11 -15.94 40.93 -9.97
N PRO A 12 -16.84 40.17 -9.34
CA PRO A 12 -16.96 40.19 -7.90
C PRO A 12 -15.59 39.89 -7.28
N LYS A 13 -15.05 40.85 -6.53
CA LYS A 13 -13.77 40.69 -5.84
C LYS A 13 -14.02 39.74 -4.69
N TRP A 14 -13.45 38.54 -4.76
CA TRP A 14 -13.56 37.54 -3.70
C TRP A 14 -13.16 38.15 -2.36
N ARG A 15 -14.10 38.16 -1.41
CA ARG A 15 -13.89 38.59 -0.02
C ARG A 15 -13.85 37.34 0.85
N LYS A 16 -12.83 37.20 1.70
CA LYS A 16 -12.82 36.16 2.73
C LYS A 16 -13.86 36.53 3.79
N VAL A 17 -15.04 35.89 3.73
CA VAL A 17 -16.15 36.14 4.67
C VAL A 17 -16.09 35.21 5.89
N ALA A 18 -15.35 34.10 5.81
CA ALA A 18 -15.30 33.08 6.87
C ALA A 18 -14.84 33.60 8.25
N TYR A 19 -14.08 34.70 8.30
CA TYR A 19 -13.64 35.35 9.55
C TYR A 19 -14.09 36.82 9.63
N GLY A 20 -15.08 37.18 8.81
CA GLY A 20 -15.43 38.56 8.52
C GLY A 20 -16.40 39.17 9.52
N GLY A 21 -15.99 39.32 10.78
CA GLY A 21 -16.59 40.24 11.75
C GLY A 21 -17.11 39.60 13.02
N MET A 22 -16.69 40.17 14.16
CA MET A 22 -17.26 39.91 15.49
C MET A 22 -18.75 40.24 15.47
N GLN A 23 -19.58 39.28 15.85
CA GLN A 23 -21.02 39.45 15.87
C GLN A 23 -21.38 40.41 17.02
N PRO A 24 -21.97 41.59 16.74
CA PRO A 24 -22.19 42.60 17.78
C PRO A 24 -23.17 42.08 18.85
N GLY A 25 -22.80 42.17 20.12
CA GLY A 25 -23.66 41.78 21.26
C GLY A 25 -23.38 40.40 21.86
N PHE A 26 -22.38 39.68 21.35
CA PHE A 26 -21.96 38.39 21.87
C PHE A 26 -20.49 38.41 22.25
N ASP A 27 -20.17 37.80 23.39
CA ASP A 27 -18.79 37.58 23.80
C ASP A 27 -18.12 36.57 22.86
N ASP A 28 -16.78 36.62 22.75
CA ASP A 28 -16.01 35.78 21.82
C ASP A 28 -16.15 34.26 22.08
N ASN A 29 -16.60 33.89 23.28
CA ASN A 29 -16.88 32.50 23.69
C ASN A 29 -18.38 32.16 23.72
N HIS A 30 -19.24 33.02 23.17
CA HIS A 30 -20.67 32.77 23.15
C HIS A 30 -21.04 31.67 22.16
N THR A 31 -21.74 30.66 22.64
CA THR A 31 -22.43 29.65 21.83
C THR A 31 -23.93 29.78 22.05
N ASP A 32 -24.71 29.58 21.01
CA ASP A 32 -26.17 29.54 21.06
C ASP A 32 -26.69 28.43 21.98
N GLU A 33 -27.86 28.62 22.60
CA GLU A 33 -28.44 27.61 23.50
C GLU A 33 -28.82 26.31 22.76
N SER A 34 -29.16 26.40 21.47
CA SER A 34 -29.41 25.27 20.58
C SER A 34 -28.14 24.48 20.20
N PHE A 35 -26.96 24.99 20.49
CA PHE A 35 -25.69 24.41 20.04
C PHE A 35 -25.53 22.94 20.47
N LEU A 36 -25.86 22.66 21.74
CA LEU A 36 -25.75 21.31 22.29
C LEU A 36 -26.87 20.38 21.78
N GLU A 37 -28.00 20.95 21.37
CA GLU A 37 -29.12 20.19 20.80
C GLU A 37 -28.76 19.62 19.43
N ASP A 38 -27.97 20.37 18.65
CA ASP A 38 -27.51 19.97 17.32
C ASP A 38 -26.30 19.03 17.33
N MET A 39 -25.75 18.70 18.51
CA MET A 39 -24.64 17.74 18.61
C MET A 39 -25.13 16.29 18.41
N VAL A 40 -24.64 15.65 17.35
CA VAL A 40 -24.97 14.26 17.02
C VAL A 40 -23.75 13.38 17.16
N MET A 41 -23.87 12.34 17.99
CA MET A 41 -22.82 11.34 18.13
C MET A 41 -22.90 10.31 17.01
N ASN A 42 -21.75 9.98 16.43
CA ASN A 42 -21.55 8.90 15.47
C ASN A 42 -22.34 9.01 14.16
N ALA A 43 -22.71 10.23 13.75
CA ALA A 43 -23.47 10.48 12.51
C ALA A 43 -22.76 9.95 11.24
N SER A 44 -21.42 9.96 11.22
CA SER A 44 -20.59 9.61 10.05
C SER A 44 -19.72 8.37 10.23
N VAL A 45 -20.04 7.46 11.16
CA VAL A 45 -19.23 6.25 11.35
C VAL A 45 -19.42 5.28 10.18
N VAL A 46 -18.45 5.25 9.25
CA VAL A 46 -18.43 4.32 8.12
C VAL A 46 -18.09 2.91 8.60
N LYS A 47 -19.05 1.98 8.48
CA LYS A 47 -18.84 0.56 8.76
C LYS A 47 -17.93 -0.03 7.69
N ARG A 48 -16.81 -0.64 8.10
CA ARG A 48 -15.92 -1.36 7.18
C ARG A 48 -16.43 -2.78 6.95
N ASP A 49 -16.42 -3.20 5.69
CA ASP A 49 -16.67 -4.58 5.31
C ASP A 49 -15.47 -5.46 5.70
N LEU A 50 -15.73 -6.51 6.50
CA LEU A 50 -14.72 -7.47 6.95
C LEU A 50 -14.00 -8.12 5.77
N LEU A 51 -14.74 -8.50 4.75
CA LEU A 51 -14.18 -9.22 3.60
C LEU A 51 -13.17 -8.33 2.86
N LYS A 52 -13.47 -7.04 2.73
CA LYS A 52 -12.56 -6.06 2.11
C LYS A 52 -11.29 -5.86 2.93
N VAL A 53 -11.41 -5.74 4.26
CA VAL A 53 -10.24 -5.59 5.15
C VAL A 53 -9.37 -6.85 5.13
N MET A 54 -9.99 -8.04 5.12
CA MET A 54 -9.26 -9.31 4.96
C MET A 54 -8.54 -9.37 3.61
N GLN A 55 -9.18 -8.95 2.52
CA GLN A 55 -8.55 -8.89 1.19
C GLN A 55 -7.36 -7.92 1.16
N ASP A 56 -7.44 -6.78 1.83
CA ASP A 56 -6.32 -5.83 1.91
C ASP A 56 -5.15 -6.38 2.74
N SER A 57 -5.42 -7.22 3.74
CA SER A 57 -4.38 -7.89 4.55
C SER A 57 -3.57 -8.95 3.76
N VAL A 58 -4.10 -9.44 2.64
CA VAL A 58 -3.41 -10.41 1.77
C VAL A 58 -2.09 -9.85 1.26
N SER A 59 -2.07 -8.57 0.86
CA SER A 59 -0.84 -7.94 0.37
C SER A 59 0.25 -7.87 1.44
N ILE A 60 -0.12 -7.63 2.70
CA ILE A 60 0.83 -7.64 3.83
C ILE A 60 1.42 -9.05 4.02
N SER A 61 0.57 -10.07 3.97
CA SER A 61 0.98 -11.47 4.08
C SER A 61 1.90 -11.92 2.94
N GLN A 62 1.70 -11.41 1.72
CA GLN A 62 2.60 -11.64 0.59
C GLN A 62 4.00 -11.07 0.86
N TYR A 63 4.12 -9.83 1.34
CA TYR A 63 5.44 -9.23 1.65
C TYR A 63 6.16 -9.98 2.77
N LEU A 64 5.43 -10.40 3.80
CA LEU A 64 5.99 -11.24 4.86
C LEU A 64 6.54 -12.56 4.31
N CYS A 65 5.81 -13.19 3.38
CA CYS A 65 6.25 -14.39 2.68
C CYS A 65 7.51 -14.14 1.84
N ILE A 66 7.56 -13.03 1.11
CA ILE A 66 8.73 -12.65 0.30
C ILE A 66 9.98 -12.48 1.17
N VAL A 67 9.89 -11.72 2.27
CA VAL A 67 11.01 -11.53 3.20
C VAL A 67 11.47 -12.87 3.77
N THR A 68 10.52 -13.75 4.11
CA THR A 68 10.82 -15.09 4.63
C THR A 68 11.47 -16.00 3.59
N LEU A 69 11.09 -15.90 2.32
CA LEU A 69 11.76 -16.65 1.24
C LEU A 69 13.20 -16.17 1.04
N VAL A 70 13.45 -14.86 1.03
CA VAL A 70 14.80 -14.31 0.91
C VAL A 70 15.68 -14.78 2.07
N SER A 71 15.17 -14.75 3.31
CA SER A 71 15.91 -15.24 4.47
C SER A 71 16.11 -16.76 4.44
N LEU A 72 15.14 -17.52 3.92
CA LEU A 72 15.25 -18.97 3.75
C LEU A 72 16.29 -19.36 2.71
N VAL A 73 16.31 -18.69 1.55
CA VAL A 73 17.33 -18.90 0.51
C VAL A 73 18.71 -18.66 1.11
N TRP A 74 18.88 -17.58 1.88
CA TRP A 74 20.13 -17.33 2.60
C TRP A 74 20.49 -18.43 3.59
N ALA A 75 19.56 -18.86 4.43
CA ALA A 75 19.82 -19.91 5.42
C ALA A 75 20.25 -21.22 4.75
N ARG A 76 19.63 -21.57 3.62
CA ARG A 76 19.97 -22.74 2.80
C ARG A 76 21.33 -22.60 2.11
N THR A 77 21.67 -21.41 1.64
CA THR A 77 22.99 -21.10 1.08
C THR A 77 24.10 -21.22 2.14
N LEU A 78 23.85 -20.74 3.37
CA LEU A 78 24.81 -20.87 4.47
C LEU A 78 25.05 -22.34 4.88
N GLN A 79 24.01 -23.18 4.79
CA GLN A 79 24.12 -24.62 5.02
C GLN A 79 24.76 -25.39 3.85
N SER A 80 25.22 -24.69 2.79
CA SER A 80 25.75 -25.28 1.55
C SER A 80 24.82 -26.30 0.89
N THR A 81 23.52 -26.18 1.13
CA THR A 81 22.50 -27.07 0.54
C THR A 81 22.08 -26.62 -0.86
N LEU A 82 22.25 -25.34 -1.18
CA LEU A 82 22.01 -24.79 -2.52
C LEU A 82 23.35 -24.64 -3.24
N ASP A 83 23.45 -25.29 -4.40
CA ASP A 83 24.60 -25.16 -5.29
C ASP A 83 24.61 -23.79 -5.99
N GLU A 84 25.80 -23.31 -6.33
CA GLU A 84 26.01 -22.01 -7.00
C GLU A 84 25.23 -21.94 -8.32
N ASN A 85 25.25 -23.03 -9.10
CA ASN A 85 24.55 -23.10 -10.38
C ASN A 85 23.04 -23.05 -10.22
N SER A 86 22.50 -23.65 -9.14
CA SER A 86 21.07 -23.65 -8.86
C SER A 86 20.59 -22.24 -8.51
N LEU A 87 21.38 -21.49 -7.73
CA LEU A 87 21.06 -20.12 -7.36
C LEU A 87 21.13 -19.17 -8.56
N LEU A 88 22.15 -19.31 -9.42
CA LEU A 88 22.26 -18.52 -10.66
C LEU A 88 21.14 -18.85 -11.66
N LEU A 89 20.70 -20.10 -11.72
CA LEU A 89 19.55 -20.50 -12.54
C LEU A 89 18.26 -19.88 -12.03
N LEU A 90 18.07 -19.83 -10.71
CA LEU A 90 16.93 -19.14 -10.09
C LEU A 90 16.93 -17.66 -10.46
N ASP A 91 18.07 -16.97 -10.34
CA ASP A 91 18.22 -15.55 -10.73
C ASP A 91 17.93 -15.33 -12.22
N ALA A 92 18.49 -16.16 -13.09
CA ALA A 92 18.24 -16.07 -14.53
C ALA A 92 16.76 -16.29 -14.87
N SER A 93 16.10 -17.25 -14.21
CA SER A 93 14.68 -17.52 -14.40
C SER A 93 13.79 -16.35 -13.92
N LEU A 94 14.13 -15.76 -12.78
CA LEU A 94 13.39 -14.62 -12.23
C LEU A 94 13.61 -13.36 -13.08
N PHE A 95 14.81 -13.15 -13.60
CA PHE A 95 15.10 -12.09 -14.58
C PHE A 95 14.34 -12.26 -15.88
N GLY A 96 14.32 -13.48 -16.42
CA GLY A 96 13.49 -13.81 -17.56
C GLY A 96 12.00 -13.54 -17.30
N SER A 97 11.48 -13.96 -16.14
CA SER A 97 10.06 -13.75 -15.79
C SER A 97 9.70 -12.27 -15.65
N VAL A 98 10.54 -11.49 -14.97
CA VAL A 98 10.34 -10.04 -14.79
C VAL A 98 10.40 -9.31 -16.13
N THR A 99 11.40 -9.62 -16.96
CA THR A 99 11.53 -9.00 -18.30
C THR A 99 10.35 -9.32 -19.19
N VAL A 100 9.90 -10.58 -19.23
CA VAL A 100 8.69 -10.96 -19.98
C VAL A 100 7.46 -10.23 -19.46
N THR A 101 7.28 -10.13 -18.13
CA THR A 101 6.14 -9.41 -17.53
C THR A 101 6.18 -7.93 -17.89
N LEU A 102 7.36 -7.30 -17.85
CA LEU A 102 7.55 -5.90 -18.24
C LEU A 102 7.30 -5.66 -19.73
N VAL A 103 7.77 -6.56 -20.60
CA VAL A 103 7.55 -6.48 -22.06
C VAL A 103 6.09 -6.71 -22.40
N MET A 104 5.42 -7.68 -21.76
CA MET A 104 3.98 -7.87 -21.91
C MET A 104 3.21 -6.65 -21.42
N LEU A 105 3.59 -6.10 -20.27
CA LEU A 105 3.00 -4.88 -19.75
C LEU A 105 3.16 -3.73 -20.74
N HIS A 106 4.38 -3.54 -21.27
CA HIS A 106 4.65 -2.55 -22.29
C HIS A 106 3.76 -2.79 -23.51
N LEU A 107 3.64 -4.02 -24.01
CA LEU A 107 2.77 -4.34 -25.15
C LEU A 107 1.28 -4.02 -24.88
N PHE A 108 0.78 -4.26 -23.67
CA PHE A 108 -0.63 -4.02 -23.33
C PHE A 108 -0.95 -2.58 -22.90
N LEU A 109 0.02 -1.84 -22.35
CA LEU A 109 -0.17 -0.47 -21.83
C LEU A 109 0.46 0.60 -22.71
N HIS A 110 1.24 0.21 -23.72
CA HIS A 110 1.71 1.15 -24.72
C HIS A 110 0.50 1.61 -25.52
N ASP A 111 0.14 2.87 -25.31
CA ASP A 111 -0.89 3.55 -26.09
C ASP A 111 -0.31 3.73 -27.50
N TYR A 112 -0.67 2.84 -28.42
CA TYR A 112 -0.23 2.89 -29.82
C TYR A 112 -0.85 4.07 -30.58
N SER A 113 -1.77 4.82 -29.95
CA SER A 113 -2.33 6.06 -30.44
C SER A 113 -1.68 7.25 -29.72
N GLY A 114 -1.02 8.12 -30.47
CA GLY A 114 -0.29 9.26 -29.91
C GLY A 114 -1.16 10.27 -29.16
N SER A 115 -0.56 10.85 -28.11
CA SER A 115 -0.94 12.06 -27.36
C SER A 115 -2.29 12.09 -26.64
N THR A 116 -2.27 12.07 -25.31
CA THR A 116 -2.88 13.15 -24.51
C THR A 116 -2.12 13.38 -23.21
N ILE A 117 -1.74 14.63 -23.01
CA ILE A 117 -1.14 15.16 -21.77
C ILE A 117 -2.18 15.03 -20.65
N LYS A 118 -1.87 14.27 -19.60
CA LYS A 118 -2.55 14.36 -18.30
C LYS A 118 -1.54 14.80 -17.25
N ALA A 119 -1.85 15.93 -16.59
CA ALA A 119 -1.06 16.49 -15.51
C ALA A 119 -1.19 15.62 -14.23
N PRO A 120 -0.08 15.30 -13.53
CA PRO A 120 -0.14 14.60 -12.26
C PRO A 120 -0.11 15.62 -11.11
N VAL A 121 -1.22 15.82 -10.42
CA VAL A 121 -1.23 16.56 -9.14
C VAL A 121 -2.11 15.84 -8.12
N ALA A 122 -1.47 15.02 -7.29
CA ALA A 122 -1.86 14.75 -5.91
C ALA A 122 -0.64 14.20 -5.16
N LEU A 123 0.25 15.11 -4.75
CA LEU A 123 1.39 14.83 -3.87
C LEU A 123 0.87 14.56 -2.45
N LYS A 124 0.34 13.36 -2.22
CA LYS A 124 0.59 12.70 -0.93
C LYS A 124 2.00 12.10 -1.08
N ASN A 125 2.80 12.01 -0.02
CA ASN A 125 4.19 11.49 -0.11
C ASN A 125 4.28 9.98 0.25
N PRO A 126 3.75 9.02 -0.55
CA PRO A 126 4.06 7.60 -0.38
C PRO A 126 5.47 7.26 -0.90
N SER A 127 6.12 8.17 -1.64
CA SER A 127 7.46 7.98 -2.20
C SER A 127 8.54 7.84 -1.14
N LEU A 128 8.50 8.65 -0.07
CA LEU A 128 9.53 8.58 0.98
C LEU A 128 9.47 7.26 1.76
N THR A 129 8.29 6.82 2.18
CA THR A 129 8.15 5.53 2.87
C THR A 129 8.53 4.35 1.97
N SER A 130 8.14 4.40 0.69
CA SER A 130 8.52 3.37 -0.29
C SER A 130 10.04 3.35 -0.53
N CYS A 131 10.67 4.51 -0.70
CA CYS A 131 12.12 4.63 -0.85
C CYS A 131 12.87 4.16 0.41
N VAL A 132 12.41 4.52 1.60
CA VAL A 132 13.01 4.06 2.88
C VAL A 132 12.86 2.56 3.03
N SER A 133 11.68 1.99 2.73
CA SER A 133 11.44 0.54 2.80
C SER A 133 12.32 -0.23 1.82
N LEU A 134 12.43 0.24 0.57
CA LEU A 134 13.31 -0.38 -0.42
C LEU A 134 14.77 -0.27 0.01
N ASN A 135 15.23 0.91 0.42
CA ASN A 135 16.60 1.09 0.90
C ASN A 135 16.92 0.22 2.11
N ALA A 136 15.99 0.09 3.07
CA ALA A 136 16.14 -0.80 4.21
C ALA A 136 16.26 -2.28 3.79
N SER A 137 15.46 -2.71 2.81
CA SER A 137 15.53 -4.08 2.29
C SER A 137 16.87 -4.36 1.58
N VAL A 138 17.44 -3.37 0.88
CA VAL A 138 18.76 -3.47 0.25
C VAL A 138 19.87 -3.50 1.29
N VAL A 139 19.81 -2.64 2.31
CA VAL A 139 20.81 -2.64 3.39
C VAL A 139 20.77 -3.96 4.17
N ALA A 140 19.58 -4.50 4.43
CA ALA A 140 19.41 -5.81 5.06
C ALA A 140 20.01 -6.94 4.20
N SER A 141 19.77 -6.94 2.88
CA SER A 141 20.35 -7.95 1.99
C SER A 141 21.89 -7.87 1.94
N VAL A 142 22.45 -6.66 1.98
CA VAL A 142 23.91 -6.45 2.07
C VAL A 142 24.48 -7.00 3.39
N PHE A 143 23.83 -6.74 4.53
CA PHE A 143 24.28 -7.28 5.82
C PHE A 143 24.25 -8.81 5.84
N ILE A 144 23.19 -9.40 5.30
CA ILE A 144 23.02 -10.84 5.17
C ILE A 144 24.10 -11.43 4.25
N ALA A 145 24.36 -10.79 3.11
CA ALA A 145 25.37 -11.23 2.14
C ALA A 145 26.81 -11.11 2.69
N SER A 146 27.09 -10.12 3.55
CA SER A 146 28.42 -9.92 4.16
C SER A 146 28.95 -11.11 4.97
N ARG A 147 28.07 -12.04 5.34
CA ARG A 147 28.41 -13.24 6.11
C ARG A 147 28.80 -14.44 5.25
N LEU A 148 28.67 -14.34 3.92
CA LEU A 148 28.98 -15.43 3.00
C LEU A 148 30.48 -15.43 2.63
N PRO A 149 31.15 -16.60 2.66
CA PRO A 149 32.59 -16.69 2.42
C PRO A 149 32.99 -16.67 0.93
N SER A 150 32.07 -17.03 0.01
CA SER A 150 32.33 -17.10 -1.43
C SER A 150 31.77 -15.88 -2.17
N ARG A 151 32.58 -15.31 -3.07
CA ARG A 151 32.22 -14.13 -3.88
C ARG A 151 31.02 -14.40 -4.80
N LEU A 152 30.90 -15.61 -5.34
CA LEU A 152 29.80 -15.98 -6.24
C LEU A 152 28.47 -16.07 -5.48
N HIS A 153 28.49 -16.64 -4.28
CA HIS A 153 27.31 -16.69 -3.41
C HIS A 153 26.84 -15.30 -2.98
N VAL A 154 27.78 -14.38 -2.67
CA VAL A 154 27.45 -12.97 -2.36
C VAL A 154 26.78 -12.30 -3.55
N PHE A 155 27.36 -12.45 -4.75
CA PHE A 155 26.80 -11.87 -5.96
C PHE A 155 25.39 -12.38 -6.27
N ALA A 156 25.21 -13.70 -6.29
CA ALA A 156 23.94 -14.33 -6.61
C ALA A 156 22.86 -13.98 -5.58
N ILE A 157 23.16 -14.04 -4.28
CA ILE A 157 22.15 -13.72 -3.26
C ILE A 157 21.75 -12.23 -3.24
N MET A 158 22.70 -11.35 -3.56
CA MET A 158 22.45 -9.91 -3.72
C MET A 158 21.55 -9.65 -4.93
N LEU A 159 21.82 -10.30 -6.05
CA LEU A 159 21.02 -10.18 -7.27
C LEU A 159 19.59 -10.70 -7.04
N PHE A 160 19.45 -11.90 -6.45
CA PHE A 160 18.17 -12.48 -6.06
C PHE A 160 17.36 -11.53 -5.18
N SER A 161 17.97 -11.04 -4.10
CA SER A 161 17.29 -10.18 -3.14
C SER A 161 16.83 -8.87 -3.77
N LEU A 162 17.70 -8.24 -4.58
CA LEU A 162 17.35 -7.02 -5.30
C LEU A 162 16.17 -7.25 -6.23
N GLN A 163 16.21 -8.33 -7.00
CA GLN A 163 15.17 -8.63 -7.97
C GLN A 163 13.81 -8.88 -7.30
N VAL A 164 13.80 -9.68 -6.23
CA VAL A 164 12.56 -9.96 -5.51
C VAL A 164 12.02 -8.69 -4.85
N PHE A 165 12.83 -7.89 -4.15
CA PHE A 165 12.33 -6.69 -3.44
C PHE A 165 11.92 -5.55 -4.37
N LEU A 166 12.63 -5.32 -5.48
CA LEU A 166 12.30 -4.27 -6.44
C LEU A 166 11.04 -4.60 -7.23
N PHE A 167 10.89 -5.85 -7.67
CA PHE A 167 9.83 -6.22 -8.62
C PHE A 167 8.58 -6.83 -7.96
N ALA A 168 8.65 -7.36 -6.73
CA ALA A 168 7.46 -7.83 -6.01
C ALA A 168 6.29 -6.82 -5.93
N PRO A 169 6.49 -5.54 -5.55
CA PRO A 169 5.38 -4.56 -5.53
C PRO A 169 4.76 -4.37 -6.91
N PHE A 170 5.60 -4.36 -7.94
CA PHE A 170 5.19 -4.17 -9.31
C PHE A 170 4.40 -5.37 -9.86
N VAL A 171 4.92 -6.59 -9.68
CA VAL A 171 4.24 -7.84 -10.08
C VAL A 171 2.88 -7.96 -9.39
N THR A 172 2.83 -7.66 -8.08
CA THR A 172 1.58 -7.71 -7.31
C THR A 172 0.56 -6.69 -7.83
N TYR A 173 1.00 -5.46 -8.13
CA TYR A 173 0.16 -4.44 -8.76
C TYR A 173 -0.36 -4.89 -10.13
N CYS A 174 0.50 -5.45 -10.98
CA CYS A 174 0.11 -5.96 -12.31
C CYS A 174 -0.93 -7.08 -12.21
N ILE A 175 -0.71 -8.06 -11.33
CA ILE A 175 -1.64 -9.18 -11.16
C ILE A 175 -2.99 -8.66 -10.64
N LYS A 176 -2.99 -7.75 -9.65
CA LYS A 176 -4.22 -7.15 -9.10
C LYS A 176 -4.99 -6.36 -10.16
N LYS A 177 -4.29 -5.64 -11.05
CA LYS A 177 -4.90 -4.91 -12.18
C LYS A 177 -5.50 -5.85 -13.24
N PHE A 178 -4.85 -6.97 -13.51
CA PHE A 178 -5.33 -7.93 -14.50
C PHE A 178 -6.55 -8.71 -14.00
N SER A 179 -6.46 -9.33 -12.82
CA SER A 179 -7.57 -10.07 -12.23
C SER A 179 -7.40 -10.23 -10.73
N PHE A 180 -8.44 -9.83 -9.99
CA PHE A 180 -8.47 -9.98 -8.54
C PHE A 180 -8.41 -11.45 -8.09
N ARG A 181 -9.05 -12.37 -8.82
CA ARG A 181 -9.00 -13.81 -8.51
C ARG A 181 -7.60 -14.39 -8.69
N LEU A 182 -6.89 -13.96 -9.74
CA LEU A 182 -5.51 -14.35 -9.99
C LEU A 182 -4.59 -13.84 -8.88
N HIS A 183 -4.80 -12.61 -8.41
CA HIS A 183 -4.07 -12.06 -7.27
C HIS A 183 -4.23 -12.92 -6.01
N LEU A 184 -5.46 -13.32 -5.69
CA LEU A 184 -5.70 -14.22 -4.56
C LEU A 184 -5.03 -15.58 -4.75
N LEU A 185 -5.18 -16.20 -5.92
CA LEU A 185 -4.55 -17.50 -6.21
C LEU A 185 -3.01 -17.42 -6.09
N PHE A 186 -2.39 -16.40 -6.67
CA PHE A 186 -0.96 -16.17 -6.57
C PHE A 186 -0.52 -15.96 -5.11
N SER A 187 -1.31 -15.21 -4.32
CA SER A 187 -1.04 -14.98 -2.90
C SER A 187 -1.07 -16.26 -2.09
N PHE A 188 -2.14 -17.06 -2.23
CA PHE A 188 -2.28 -18.32 -1.51
C PHE A 188 -1.24 -19.35 -1.96
N GLY A 189 -0.92 -19.39 -3.25
CA GLY A 189 0.16 -20.22 -3.78
C GLY A 189 1.51 -19.84 -3.18
N LEU A 190 1.84 -18.55 -3.13
CA LEU A 190 3.07 -18.05 -2.52
C LEU A 190 3.14 -18.44 -1.04
N MET A 191 2.08 -18.20 -0.26
CA MET A 191 1.99 -18.58 1.15
C MET A 191 2.16 -20.10 1.37
N ALA A 192 1.56 -20.93 0.51
CA ALA A 192 1.69 -22.38 0.61
C ALA A 192 3.14 -22.83 0.35
N VAL A 193 3.80 -22.27 -0.67
CA VAL A 193 5.19 -22.57 -0.99
C VAL A 193 6.11 -22.12 0.15
N THR A 194 5.91 -20.92 0.71
CA THR A 194 6.75 -20.42 1.82
C THR A 194 6.61 -21.30 3.06
N LEU A 195 5.38 -21.66 3.43
CA LEU A 195 5.12 -22.54 4.56
C LEU A 195 5.72 -23.93 4.35
N ALA A 196 5.59 -24.51 3.15
CA ALA A 196 6.19 -25.80 2.83
C ALA A 196 7.72 -25.77 2.96
N LEU A 197 8.37 -24.74 2.40
CA LEU A 197 9.83 -24.61 2.49
C LEU A 197 10.29 -24.41 3.93
N VAL A 198 9.60 -23.59 4.73
CA VAL A 198 9.94 -23.38 6.15
C VAL A 198 9.73 -24.67 6.97
N TYR A 199 8.69 -25.45 6.67
CA TYR A 199 8.46 -26.76 7.28
C TYR A 199 9.63 -27.71 7.06
N THR A 200 10.20 -27.73 5.83
CA THR A 200 11.40 -28.54 5.54
C THR A 200 12.67 -28.07 6.24
N LEU A 201 12.68 -26.85 6.80
CA LEU A 201 13.83 -26.29 7.51
C LEU A 201 13.70 -26.55 9.01
N HIS A 202 12.60 -26.12 9.63
CA HIS A 202 12.40 -26.24 11.07
C HIS A 202 10.93 -26.09 11.50
N HIS A 203 10.44 -27.03 12.31
CA HIS A 203 9.03 -27.05 12.74
C HIS A 203 8.62 -25.85 13.61
N LEU A 204 9.50 -25.33 14.48
CA LEU A 204 9.15 -24.15 15.29
C LEU A 204 8.98 -22.89 14.44
N LEU A 205 9.82 -22.72 13.41
CA LEU A 205 9.70 -21.58 12.50
C LEU A 205 8.42 -21.67 11.66
N PHE A 206 8.03 -22.88 11.29
CA PHE A 206 6.76 -23.14 10.62
C PHE A 206 5.57 -22.72 11.48
N MET A 207 5.52 -23.17 12.73
CA MET A 207 4.41 -22.82 13.64
C MET A 207 4.35 -21.31 13.90
N LEU A 208 5.50 -20.65 14.05
CA LEU A 208 5.58 -19.21 14.23
C LEU A 208 5.08 -18.46 12.99
N LEU A 209 5.51 -18.84 11.79
CA LEU A 209 5.07 -18.21 10.55
C LEU A 209 3.59 -18.43 10.29
N LEU A 210 3.09 -19.65 10.51
CA LEU A 210 1.67 -19.98 10.36
C LEU A 210 0.82 -19.14 11.32
N GLY A 211 1.21 -19.07 12.59
CA GLY A 211 0.54 -18.24 13.59
C GLY A 211 0.51 -16.76 13.20
N LEU A 212 1.63 -16.23 12.72
CA LEU A 212 1.73 -14.85 12.26
C LEU A 212 0.86 -14.57 11.02
N LEU A 213 0.82 -15.48 10.05
CA LEU A 213 -0.03 -15.35 8.86
C LEU A 213 -1.52 -15.39 9.21
N VAL A 214 -1.94 -16.29 10.10
CA VAL A 214 -3.32 -16.36 10.61
C VAL A 214 -3.67 -15.09 11.38
N PHE A 215 -2.73 -14.60 12.20
CA PHE A 215 -2.91 -13.36 12.95
C PHE A 215 -3.15 -12.16 12.02
N ILE A 216 -2.30 -11.96 11.01
CA ILE A 216 -2.41 -10.84 10.07
C ILE A 216 -3.66 -10.98 9.19
N SER A 217 -3.98 -12.18 8.73
CA SER A 217 -5.05 -12.39 7.73
C SER A 217 -6.46 -12.42 8.32
N VAL A 218 -6.61 -12.81 9.60
CA VAL A 218 -7.92 -13.03 10.22
C VAL A 218 -8.04 -12.27 11.54
N VAL A 219 -7.12 -12.49 12.47
CA VAL A 219 -7.24 -11.95 13.83
C VAL A 219 -7.19 -10.42 13.80
N CYS A 220 -6.25 -9.83 13.07
CA CYS A 220 -6.09 -8.39 12.96
C CYS A 220 -7.31 -7.72 12.29
N PRO A 221 -7.82 -8.16 11.12
CA PRO A 221 -9.07 -7.65 10.56
C PRO A 221 -10.26 -7.73 11.51
N CYS A 222 -10.46 -8.87 12.17
CA CYS A 222 -11.54 -9.04 13.15
C CYS A 222 -11.39 -8.07 14.33
N TRP A 223 -10.18 -7.93 14.86
CA TRP A 223 -9.88 -7.01 15.95
C TRP A 223 -10.09 -5.55 15.54
N LEU A 224 -9.66 -5.16 14.34
CA LEU A 224 -9.83 -3.80 13.81
C LEU A 224 -11.30 -3.40 13.67
N ILE A 225 -12.18 -4.34 13.33
CA ILE A 225 -13.62 -4.08 13.25
C ILE A 225 -14.23 -4.00 14.65
N ARG A 226 -13.83 -4.87 15.58
CA ARG A 226 -14.26 -4.77 16.98
C ARG A 226 -13.89 -3.44 17.61
N ILE A 227 -12.68 -2.93 17.36
CA ILE A 227 -12.26 -1.62 17.87
C ILE A 227 -13.12 -0.48 17.29
N GLN A 228 -13.62 -0.61 16.05
CA GLN A 228 -14.46 0.44 15.44
C GLN A 228 -15.79 0.65 16.17
N GLU A 229 -16.31 -0.37 16.85
CA GLU A 229 -17.52 -0.26 17.67
C GLU A 229 -17.33 0.72 18.85
N TYR A 230 -16.08 0.92 19.28
CA TYR A 230 -15.73 1.87 20.35
C TYR A 230 -15.31 3.23 19.82
N LYS A 231 -15.36 3.48 18.50
CA LYS A 231 -15.05 4.79 17.93
C LYS A 231 -16.21 5.74 18.27
N PHE A 232 -15.86 6.85 18.91
CA PHE A 232 -16.78 7.90 19.27
C PHE A 232 -16.43 9.19 18.51
N GLU A 233 -17.36 9.67 17.69
CA GLU A 233 -17.21 10.89 16.89
C GLU A 233 -18.40 11.80 17.19
N ILE A 234 -18.19 12.87 17.97
CA ILE A 234 -19.19 13.91 18.15
C ILE A 234 -19.15 14.77 16.88
N ASN A 235 -20.29 14.92 16.22
CA ASN A 235 -20.44 15.88 15.14
C ASN A 235 -21.28 17.06 15.64
N GLY A 236 -20.93 18.28 15.23
CA GLY A 236 -21.64 19.50 15.60
C GLY A 236 -21.86 20.43 14.42
N PRO A 237 -22.65 21.50 14.60
CA PRO A 237 -22.97 22.44 13.53
C PRO A 237 -21.76 23.23 13.00
N TRP A 238 -20.64 23.26 13.74
CA TRP A 238 -19.37 23.87 13.32
C TRP A 238 -18.43 22.91 12.57
N ASP A 239 -18.83 21.66 12.34
CA ASP A 239 -17.98 20.71 11.61
C ASP A 239 -17.80 21.11 10.15
N GLU A 240 -16.68 20.66 9.58
CA GLU A 240 -16.39 20.83 8.18
C GLU A 240 -17.49 20.22 7.31
N ALA A 241 -18.01 21.00 6.35
CA ALA A 241 -19.00 20.53 5.41
C ALA A 241 -18.45 19.33 4.60
N LYS A 242 -19.07 18.16 4.76
CA LYS A 242 -18.71 16.94 4.04
C LYS A 242 -19.36 16.95 2.66
N LEU A 243 -18.57 16.77 1.59
CA LEU A 243 -19.08 16.64 0.23
C LEU A 243 -19.83 15.31 0.09
N CYS A 244 -21.16 15.35 -0.02
CA CYS A 244 -21.98 14.18 -0.32
C CYS A 244 -21.86 13.82 -1.81
N PHE A 245 -20.88 12.99 -2.15
CA PHE A 245 -20.87 12.34 -3.46
C PHE A 245 -21.88 11.19 -3.43
N ASN A 246 -22.98 11.32 -4.16
CA ASN A 246 -23.79 10.16 -4.54
C ASN A 246 -22.92 9.32 -5.48
N VAL A 247 -22.22 8.35 -4.91
CA VAL A 247 -21.61 7.27 -5.68
C VAL A 247 -22.76 6.35 -6.06
N THR A 248 -23.40 6.63 -7.20
CA THR A 248 -24.23 5.65 -7.88
C THR A 248 -23.31 4.53 -8.34
N ASP A 249 -23.60 3.31 -7.89
CA ASP A 249 -22.87 2.07 -8.22
C ASP A 249 -22.67 1.85 -9.74
#